data_AF-A0A5E4QPI6-F1
#
_entry.id   AF-A0A5E4QPI6-F1
#
_cell.length_a   1.000
_cell.length_b   1.000
_cell.length_c   1.000
_cell.angle_alpha   90.00
_cell.angle_beta   90.00
_cell.angle_gamma   90.00
#
_symmetry.space_group_name_H-M   'P 1'
#
loop_
_entity.id
_entity.type
_entity.pdbx_description
1 polymer ?
#
loop_
_entity_poly.entity_id
_entity_poly.type
_entity_poly.pdbx_seq_one_letter_code
_entity_poly.pdbx_strand_id
1 'polypeptide(L)'
;MSQLNIITLSILIVSFVIWANGEVYTSTHEMEYLLETQQRVVKELDAYISKEEQRLNALKRHLEIYKREEKKAMEDPVNYVGNPINAFTLIKRLTYDLKEIETHIKVGTEYINNVTFRHDDVMYPTQEDLTGAAVALSRLQQTYQLEVDELAEGKLKGVTYSTPLTGGDCYELGKALYNEKIYKDSLEWMTVT
;
A
#
# COMPACT_ATOMS: atom_id res chain seq x y z
N MET A 1 -27.87 -17.21 54.46
CA MET A 1 -26.62 -16.95 53.71
C MET A 1 -26.66 -17.38 52.24
N SER A 2 -27.72 -18.04 51.73
CA SER A 2 -27.75 -18.54 50.34
C SER A 2 -28.24 -17.50 49.30
N GLN A 3 -29.27 -16.71 49.61
CA GLN A 3 -29.92 -15.78 48.67
C GLN A 3 -28.98 -14.63 48.22
N LEU A 4 -28.21 -14.06 49.15
CA LEU A 4 -27.30 -12.95 48.85
C LEU A 4 -26.15 -13.38 47.92
N ASN A 5 -25.65 -14.62 48.07
CA ASN A 5 -24.59 -15.17 47.23
C ASN A 5 -25.07 -15.50 45.80
N ILE A 6 -26.35 -15.84 45.63
CA ILE A 6 -26.93 -16.09 44.31
C ILE A 6 -27.09 -14.78 43.54
N ILE A 7 -27.51 -13.71 44.23
CA ILE A 7 -27.66 -12.37 43.62
C ILE A 7 -26.30 -11.80 43.21
N THR A 8 -25.28 -11.91 44.06
CA THR A 8 -23.91 -11.46 43.71
C THR A 8 -23.33 -12.23 42.55
N LEU A 9 -23.53 -13.56 42.50
CA LEU A 9 -23.08 -14.39 41.38
C LEU A 9 -23.81 -14.01 40.08
N SER A 10 -25.11 -13.74 40.14
CA SER A 10 -25.91 -13.32 38.99
C SER A 10 -25.46 -11.97 38.44
N ILE A 11 -25.16 -11.00 39.32
CA ILE A 11 -24.63 -9.68 38.92
C ILE A 11 -23.26 -9.83 38.26
N LEU A 12 -22.40 -10.70 38.79
CA LEU A 12 -21.05 -10.92 38.28
C LEU A 12 -21.06 -11.59 36.90
N ILE A 13 -21.99 -12.53 36.68
CA ILE A 13 -22.22 -13.15 35.37
C ILE A 13 -22.74 -12.11 34.38
N VAL A 14 -23.73 -11.31 34.77
CA VAL A 14 -24.29 -10.26 33.90
C VAL A 14 -23.23 -9.21 33.55
N SER A 15 -22.39 -8.78 34.51
CA SER A 15 -21.30 -7.85 34.20
C SER A 15 -20.27 -8.45 33.25
N PHE A 16 -19.96 -9.74 33.39
CA PHE A 16 -19.02 -10.42 32.52
C PHE A 16 -19.56 -10.58 31.09
N VAL A 17 -20.86 -10.87 30.96
CA VAL A 17 -21.54 -10.95 29.65
C VAL A 17 -21.63 -9.58 28.98
N ILE A 18 -21.85 -8.49 29.72
CA ILE A 18 -21.88 -7.13 29.16
C ILE A 18 -20.48 -6.71 28.67
N TRP A 19 -19.41 -7.03 29.41
CA TRP A 19 -18.04 -6.77 28.97
C TRP A 19 -17.65 -7.57 27.73
N ALA A 20 -18.02 -8.85 27.67
CA ALA A 20 -17.70 -9.72 26.53
C ALA A 20 -18.42 -9.33 25.23
N ASN A 21 -19.59 -8.69 25.31
CA ASN A 21 -20.32 -8.21 24.13
C ASN A 21 -19.86 -6.83 23.63
N GLY A 22 -19.11 -6.06 24.42
CA GLY A 22 -18.63 -4.74 24.01
C GLY A 22 -17.57 -4.80 22.90
N GLU A 23 -16.65 -5.76 22.95
CA GLU A 23 -15.46 -5.77 22.09
C GLU A 23 -15.77 -6.12 20.61
N VAL A 24 -16.75 -6.99 20.34
CA VAL A 24 -17.07 -7.45 18.98
C VAL A 24 -17.80 -6.37 18.16
N TYR A 25 -18.73 -5.64 18.76
CA TYR A 25 -19.45 -4.56 18.07
C TYR A 25 -18.60 -3.29 17.93
N THR A 26 -17.65 -3.07 18.84
CA THR A 26 -16.73 -1.93 18.75
C THR A 26 -15.66 -2.16 17.67
N SER A 27 -15.08 -3.37 17.59
CA SER A 27 -14.07 -3.69 16.56
C SER A 27 -14.62 -3.69 15.14
N THR A 28 -15.85 -4.15 14.92
CA THR A 28 -16.44 -4.13 13.56
C THR A 28 -16.71 -2.70 13.09
N HIS A 29 -17.19 -1.83 13.98
CA HIS A 29 -17.41 -0.42 13.67
C HIS A 29 -16.09 0.36 13.51
N GLU A 30 -15.05 0.03 14.29
CA GLU A 30 -13.70 0.58 14.13
C GLU A 30 -13.06 0.18 12.78
N MET A 31 -13.30 -1.05 12.32
CA MET A 31 -12.85 -1.51 11.00
C MET A 31 -13.52 -0.77 9.84
N GLU A 32 -14.75 -0.26 10.00
CA GLU A 32 -15.40 0.57 8.97
C GLU A 32 -14.64 1.89 8.74
N TYR A 33 -14.09 2.51 9.78
CA TYR A 33 -13.27 3.73 9.64
C TYR A 33 -11.98 3.49 8.86
N LEU A 34 -11.42 2.26 8.88
CA LEU A 34 -10.25 1.93 8.07
C LEU A 34 -10.54 1.99 6.57
N LEU A 35 -11.81 1.80 6.15
CA LEU A 35 -12.21 1.96 4.75
C LEU A 35 -12.13 3.42 4.31
N GLU A 36 -12.48 4.37 5.18
CA GLU A 36 -12.32 5.79 4.89
C GLU A 36 -10.84 6.18 4.73
N THR A 37 -9.97 5.65 5.61
CA THR A 37 -8.52 5.78 5.48
C THR A 37 -8.02 5.21 4.15
N GLN A 38 -8.46 3.99 3.79
CA GLN A 38 -8.07 3.35 2.53
C GLN A 38 -8.52 4.18 1.31
N GLN A 39 -9.75 4.71 1.31
CA GLN A 39 -10.24 5.58 0.23
C GLN A 39 -9.38 6.84 0.07
N ARG A 40 -8.94 7.44 1.19
CA ARG A 40 -8.03 8.59 1.15
C ARG A 40 -6.69 8.21 0.53
N VAL A 41 -6.07 7.11 0.98
CA VAL A 41 -4.79 6.64 0.44
C VAL A 41 -4.90 6.40 -1.08
N VAL A 42 -5.98 5.77 -1.53
CA VAL A 42 -6.25 5.56 -2.97
C VAL A 42 -6.30 6.90 -3.72
N LYS A 43 -7.06 7.88 -3.22
CA LYS A 43 -7.19 9.19 -3.86
C LYS A 43 -5.86 9.95 -3.92
N GLU A 44 -5.07 9.89 -2.87
CA GLU A 44 -3.77 10.57 -2.82
C GLU A 44 -2.74 9.90 -3.72
N LEU A 45 -2.74 8.56 -3.77
CA LEU A 45 -1.88 7.81 -4.66
C LEU A 45 -2.22 8.10 -6.13
N ASP A 46 -3.51 8.16 -6.47
CA ASP A 46 -3.99 8.51 -7.82
C ASP A 46 -3.55 9.94 -8.22
N ALA A 47 -3.73 10.91 -7.32
CA ALA A 47 -3.29 12.28 -7.55
C ALA A 47 -1.76 12.40 -7.68
N TYR A 48 -1.02 11.61 -6.90
CA TYR A 48 0.44 11.51 -6.99
C TYR A 48 0.87 10.96 -8.35
N ILE A 49 0.32 9.81 -8.76
CA ILE A 49 0.60 9.17 -10.05
C ILE A 49 0.29 10.11 -11.20
N SER A 50 -0.86 10.79 -11.17
CA SER A 50 -1.25 11.76 -12.20
C SER A 50 -0.22 12.89 -12.38
N LYS A 51 0.36 13.40 -11.29
CA LYS A 51 1.41 14.43 -11.34
C LYS A 51 2.74 13.88 -11.87
N GLU A 52 3.11 12.68 -11.44
CA GLU A 52 4.30 11.98 -11.94
C GLU A 52 4.22 11.73 -13.45
N GLU A 53 3.07 11.27 -13.94
CA GLU A 53 2.83 11.05 -15.37
C GLU A 53 2.93 12.35 -16.17
N GLN A 54 2.35 13.46 -15.68
CA GLN A 54 2.46 14.76 -16.34
C GLN A 54 3.91 15.22 -16.45
N ARG A 55 4.67 15.12 -15.36
CA ARG A 55 6.11 15.46 -15.35
C ARG A 55 6.91 14.57 -16.30
N LEU A 56 6.69 13.26 -16.23
CA LEU A 56 7.37 12.29 -17.08
C LEU A 56 7.06 12.53 -18.56
N ASN A 57 5.81 12.87 -18.89
CA ASN A 57 5.40 13.19 -20.25
C ASN A 57 6.07 14.47 -20.77
N ALA A 58 6.26 15.49 -19.92
CA ALA A 58 7.03 16.68 -20.29
C ALA A 58 8.49 16.32 -20.62
N LEU A 59 9.14 15.53 -19.77
CA LEU A 59 10.53 15.07 -20.00
C LEU A 59 10.66 14.23 -21.26
N LYS A 60 9.71 13.32 -21.52
CA LYS A 60 9.65 12.53 -22.77
C LYS A 60 9.56 13.44 -24.00
N ARG A 61 8.76 14.52 -23.97
CA ARG A 61 8.66 15.46 -25.09
C ARG A 61 10.00 16.15 -25.37
N HIS A 62 10.72 16.60 -24.34
CA HIS A 62 12.06 17.16 -24.52
C HIS A 62 13.02 16.15 -25.15
N LEU A 63 13.04 14.91 -24.64
CA LEU A 63 13.88 13.84 -25.17
C LEU A 63 13.62 13.58 -26.66
N GLU A 64 12.36 13.49 -27.06
CA GLU A 64 12.00 13.24 -28.47
C GLU A 64 12.37 14.41 -29.39
N ILE A 65 12.31 15.66 -28.90
CA ILE A 65 12.86 16.81 -29.63
C ILE A 65 14.37 16.66 -29.81
N TYR A 66 15.10 16.31 -28.75
CA TYR A 66 16.55 16.22 -28.77
C TYR A 66 17.02 15.13 -29.72
N LYS A 67 16.44 13.92 -29.65
CA LYS A 67 16.75 12.82 -30.56
C LYS A 67 16.53 13.18 -32.03
N ARG A 68 15.40 13.83 -32.34
CA ARG A 68 15.07 14.22 -33.72
C ARG A 68 16.07 15.24 -34.25
N GLU A 69 16.41 16.25 -33.46
CA GLU A 69 17.34 17.30 -33.89
C GLU A 69 18.79 16.80 -33.94
N GLU A 70 19.18 15.92 -33.01
CA GLU A 70 20.46 15.22 -33.07
C GLU A 70 20.59 14.40 -34.35
N LYS A 71 19.57 13.60 -34.71
CA LYS A 71 19.59 12.81 -35.94
C LYS A 71 19.81 13.69 -37.17
N LYS A 72 19.07 14.79 -37.30
CA LYS A 72 19.24 15.75 -38.41
C LYS A 72 20.63 16.39 -38.41
N ALA A 73 21.16 16.74 -37.24
CA ALA A 73 22.48 17.33 -37.13
C ALA A 73 23.59 16.35 -37.52
N MET A 74 23.43 15.07 -37.21
CA MET A 74 24.42 14.03 -37.52
C MET A 74 24.42 13.60 -38.99
N GLU A 75 23.35 13.85 -39.75
CA GLU A 75 23.31 13.61 -41.19
C GLU A 75 24.28 14.53 -41.96
N ASP A 76 24.38 15.80 -41.59
CA ASP A 76 25.36 16.76 -42.14
C ASP A 76 25.69 17.86 -41.10
N PRO A 77 26.69 17.61 -40.24
CA PRO A 77 27.00 18.51 -39.12
C PRO A 77 27.40 19.91 -39.56
N VAL A 78 28.19 20.03 -40.62
CA VAL A 78 28.76 21.31 -41.07
C VAL A 78 27.67 22.22 -41.61
N ASN A 79 26.78 21.70 -42.45
CA ASN A 79 25.66 22.50 -42.96
C ASN A 79 24.60 22.75 -41.88
N TYR A 80 24.37 21.81 -40.94
CA TYR A 80 23.44 22.02 -39.84
C TYR A 80 23.87 23.19 -38.96
N VAL A 81 25.13 23.21 -38.48
CA VAL A 81 25.62 24.32 -37.63
C VAL A 81 25.89 25.60 -38.43
N GLY A 82 26.15 25.49 -39.73
CA GLY A 82 26.26 26.64 -40.64
C GLY A 82 24.93 27.38 -40.84
N ASN A 83 23.79 26.74 -40.59
CA ASN A 83 22.49 27.39 -40.59
C ASN A 83 22.27 28.15 -39.26
N PRO A 84 22.10 29.49 -39.29
CA PRO A 84 22.01 30.30 -38.07
C PRO A 84 20.78 29.99 -37.18
N ILE A 85 19.68 29.49 -37.76
CA ILE A 85 18.49 29.08 -36.99
C ILE A 85 18.78 27.78 -36.22
N ASN A 86 19.41 26.82 -36.88
CA ASN A 86 19.82 25.57 -36.25
C ASN A 86 20.88 25.81 -35.17
N ALA A 87 21.86 26.67 -35.43
CA ALA A 87 22.86 27.08 -34.44
C ALA A 87 22.21 27.73 -33.21
N PHE A 88 21.30 28.68 -33.41
CA PHE A 88 20.55 29.31 -32.32
C PHE A 88 19.75 28.28 -31.50
N THR A 89 18.98 27.42 -32.16
CA THR A 89 18.14 26.43 -31.45
C THR A 89 18.97 25.37 -30.74
N LEU A 90 20.14 24.98 -31.28
CA LEU A 90 21.10 24.11 -30.59
C LEU A 90 21.62 24.76 -29.31
N ILE A 91 22.03 26.03 -29.38
CA ILE A 91 22.47 26.79 -28.19
C ILE A 91 21.35 26.90 -27.17
N LYS A 92 20.12 27.23 -27.59
CA LYS A 92 18.94 27.29 -26.69
C LYS A 92 18.70 25.95 -25.98
N ARG A 93 18.77 24.83 -26.70
CA ARG A 93 18.61 23.48 -26.13
C ARG A 93 19.67 23.19 -25.06
N LEU A 94 20.93 23.54 -25.32
CA LEU A 94 22.05 23.28 -24.41
C LEU A 94 22.19 24.31 -23.28
N THR A 95 21.33 25.33 -23.22
CA THR A 95 21.37 26.38 -22.19
C THR A 95 20.06 26.49 -21.44
N TYR A 96 19.04 27.07 -22.07
CA TYR A 96 17.75 27.35 -21.46
C TYR A 96 16.94 26.08 -21.24
N ASP A 97 16.72 25.29 -22.30
CA ASP A 97 15.84 24.12 -22.22
C ASP A 97 16.44 23.05 -21.28
N LEU A 98 17.77 22.89 -21.28
CA LEU A 98 18.45 21.98 -20.36
C LEU A 98 18.22 22.37 -18.89
N LYS A 99 18.27 23.66 -18.57
CA LYS A 99 17.97 24.15 -17.22
C LYS A 99 16.52 23.88 -16.81
N GLU A 100 15.57 24.05 -17.74
CA GLU A 100 14.16 23.69 -17.47
C GLU A 100 13.99 22.20 -17.19
N ILE A 101 14.63 21.34 -17.99
CA ILE A 101 14.64 19.88 -17.79
C ILE A 101 15.19 19.53 -16.40
N GLU A 102 16.32 20.11 -16.02
CA GLU A 102 16.92 19.90 -14.68
C GLU A 102 15.97 20.35 -13.56
N THR A 103 15.30 21.50 -13.71
CA THR A 103 14.31 21.96 -12.74
C THR A 103 13.14 20.99 -12.63
N HIS A 104 12.59 20.50 -13.74
CA HIS A 104 11.52 19.50 -13.72
C HIS A 104 11.95 18.22 -13.00
N ILE A 105 13.17 17.73 -13.24
CA ILE A 105 13.71 16.54 -12.54
C ILE A 105 13.82 16.82 -11.04
N LYS A 106 14.39 17.96 -10.63
CA LYS A 106 14.58 18.32 -9.22
C LYS A 106 13.28 18.46 -8.45
N VAL A 107 12.28 19.16 -9.01
CA VAL A 107 10.93 19.25 -8.44
C VAL A 107 10.37 17.86 -8.18
N GLY A 108 10.66 16.93 -9.07
CA GLY A 108 10.27 15.54 -8.88
C GLY A 108 10.92 14.84 -7.70
N THR A 109 12.24 14.96 -7.58
CA THR A 109 12.99 14.40 -6.45
C THR A 109 12.56 15.02 -5.12
N GLU A 110 12.35 16.33 -5.08
CA GLU A 110 11.85 17.03 -3.88
C GLU A 110 10.45 16.56 -3.50
N TYR A 111 9.58 16.33 -4.48
CA TYR A 111 8.25 15.80 -4.23
C TYR A 111 8.31 14.39 -3.62
N ILE A 112 9.14 13.49 -4.18
CA ILE A 112 9.35 12.13 -3.64
C ILE A 112 9.82 12.16 -2.18
N ASN A 113 10.75 13.05 -1.84
CA ASN A 113 11.27 13.16 -0.47
C ASN A 113 10.23 13.65 0.55
N ASN A 114 9.16 14.32 0.10
CA ASN A 114 8.17 14.96 0.96
C ASN A 114 6.80 14.23 0.97
N VAL A 115 6.66 13.10 0.28
CA VAL A 115 5.39 12.36 0.24
C VAL A 115 5.15 11.65 1.56
N THR A 116 4.09 12.07 2.26
CA THR A 116 3.55 11.40 3.45
C THR A 116 2.08 11.13 3.23
N PHE A 117 1.66 9.86 3.34
CA PHE A 117 0.25 9.47 3.23
C PHE A 117 -0.47 9.40 4.58
N ARG A 118 0.26 9.46 5.70
CA ARG A 118 -0.34 9.45 7.04
C ARG A 118 -0.80 10.85 7.41
N HIS A 119 -2.06 10.96 7.81
CA HIS A 119 -2.71 12.21 8.24
C HIS A 119 -3.37 12.01 9.59
N ASP A 120 -3.38 13.06 10.42
CA ASP A 120 -3.87 13.00 11.80
C ASP A 120 -5.39 12.92 11.91
N ASP A 121 -6.11 13.21 10.83
CA ASP A 121 -7.57 13.25 10.77
C ASP A 121 -8.22 11.92 10.34
N VAL A 122 -7.41 10.88 10.11
CA VAL A 122 -7.88 9.51 9.82
C VAL A 122 -7.09 8.46 10.61
N MET A 123 -7.70 7.31 10.86
CA MET A 123 -7.11 6.25 11.69
C MET A 123 -6.21 5.32 10.85
N TYR A 124 -5.01 5.03 11.35
CA TYR A 124 -4.11 4.04 10.77
C TYR A 124 -3.87 2.91 11.76
N PRO A 125 -4.02 1.64 11.35
CA PRO A 125 -3.66 0.52 12.20
C PRO A 125 -2.15 0.52 12.45
N THR A 126 -1.77 -0.07 13.56
CA THR A 126 -0.40 -0.29 13.98
C THR A 126 0.10 -1.66 13.50
N GLN A 127 1.39 -1.90 13.68
CA GLN A 127 1.96 -3.22 13.43
C GLN A 127 1.38 -4.28 14.39
N GLU A 128 0.98 -3.87 15.60
CA GLU A 128 0.35 -4.76 16.58
C GLU A 128 -1.03 -5.21 16.11
N ASP A 129 -1.82 -4.32 15.50
CA ASP A 129 -3.14 -4.67 14.94
C ASP A 129 -3.02 -5.71 13.81
N LEU A 130 -2.01 -5.55 12.93
CA LEU A 130 -1.72 -6.53 11.87
C LEU A 130 -1.32 -7.89 12.47
N THR A 131 -0.46 -7.90 13.49
CA THR A 131 -0.09 -9.14 14.19
C THR A 131 -1.29 -9.76 14.90
N GLY A 132 -2.15 -8.96 15.53
CA GLY A 132 -3.39 -9.42 16.16
C GLY A 132 -4.33 -10.09 15.16
N ALA A 133 -4.50 -9.50 13.98
CA ALA A 133 -5.29 -10.08 12.90
C ALA A 133 -4.70 -11.41 12.39
N ALA A 134 -3.38 -11.49 12.23
CA ALA A 134 -2.68 -12.72 11.86
C ALA A 134 -2.92 -13.84 12.89
N VAL A 135 -2.75 -13.54 14.18
CA VAL A 135 -2.99 -14.50 15.27
C VAL A 135 -4.46 -14.91 15.32
N ALA A 136 -5.40 -13.98 15.12
CA ALA A 136 -6.82 -14.29 15.08
C ALA A 136 -7.16 -15.25 13.92
N LEU A 137 -6.59 -15.03 12.73
CA LEU A 137 -6.78 -15.92 11.59
C LEU A 137 -6.21 -17.32 11.85
N SER A 138 -4.99 -17.42 12.40
CA SER A 138 -4.38 -18.68 12.83
C SER A 138 -5.26 -19.42 13.86
N ARG A 139 -5.85 -18.70 14.82
CA ARG A 139 -6.80 -19.31 15.78
C ARG A 139 -8.03 -19.90 15.09
N LEU A 140 -8.60 -19.20 14.09
CA LEU A 140 -9.72 -19.74 13.31
C LEU A 140 -9.30 -20.98 12.51
N GLN A 141 -8.13 -20.93 11.87
CA GLN A 141 -7.55 -22.05 11.16
C GLN A 141 -7.44 -23.30 12.05
N GLN A 142 -6.88 -23.16 13.26
CA GLN A 142 -6.72 -24.27 14.20
C GLN A 142 -8.06 -24.76 14.76
N THR A 143 -8.95 -23.84 15.12
CA THR A 143 -10.24 -24.17 15.74
C THR A 143 -11.16 -24.93 14.79
N TYR A 144 -11.15 -24.55 13.52
CA TYR A 144 -12.03 -25.13 12.50
C TYR A 144 -11.33 -26.10 11.54
N GLN A 145 -10.04 -26.37 11.75
CA GLN A 145 -9.20 -27.24 10.91
C GLN A 145 -9.30 -26.82 9.44
N LEU A 146 -9.10 -25.53 9.18
CA LEU A 146 -9.17 -24.96 7.84
C LEU A 146 -7.88 -25.27 7.08
N GLU A 147 -8.02 -25.70 5.84
CA GLU A 147 -6.89 -25.91 4.93
C GLU A 147 -6.30 -24.57 4.51
N VAL A 148 -4.99 -24.41 4.70
CA VAL A 148 -4.28 -23.14 4.43
C VAL A 148 -4.32 -22.80 2.94
N ASP A 149 -4.21 -23.81 2.06
CA ASP A 149 -4.32 -23.60 0.62
C ASP A 149 -5.70 -23.07 0.21
N GLU A 150 -6.79 -23.60 0.81
CA GLU A 150 -8.12 -23.05 0.56
C GLU A 150 -8.26 -21.63 1.09
N LEU A 151 -7.75 -21.36 2.30
CA LEU A 151 -7.79 -20.02 2.89
C LEU A 151 -7.02 -19.00 2.04
N ALA A 152 -5.84 -19.38 1.54
CA ALA A 152 -5.05 -18.54 0.65
C ALA A 152 -5.78 -18.28 -0.67
N GLU A 153 -6.57 -19.22 -1.17
CA GLU A 153 -7.45 -19.02 -2.32
C GLU A 153 -8.74 -18.23 -2.01
N GLY A 154 -8.92 -17.76 -0.77
CA GLY A 154 -10.12 -17.03 -0.34
C GLY A 154 -11.35 -17.93 -0.20
N LYS A 155 -11.13 -19.24 0.03
CA LYS A 155 -12.16 -20.26 0.15
C LYS A 155 -12.26 -20.76 1.59
N LEU A 156 -13.49 -21.09 1.98
CA LEU A 156 -13.80 -21.78 3.23
C LEU A 156 -14.67 -22.98 2.90
N LYS A 157 -14.14 -24.19 3.04
CA LYS A 157 -14.85 -25.45 2.76
C LYS A 157 -15.40 -25.49 1.33
N GLY A 158 -14.57 -25.12 0.37
CA GLY A 158 -14.90 -25.09 -1.07
C GLY A 158 -15.80 -23.94 -1.53
N VAL A 159 -16.25 -23.04 -0.64
CA VAL A 159 -17.02 -21.85 -1.02
C VAL A 159 -16.11 -20.63 -1.06
N THR A 160 -16.13 -19.87 -2.16
CA THR A 160 -15.33 -18.63 -2.31
C THR A 160 -16.02 -17.46 -1.61
N TYR A 161 -15.30 -16.81 -0.71
CA TYR A 161 -15.78 -15.64 0.06
C TYR A 161 -14.98 -14.37 -0.21
N SER A 162 -13.72 -14.49 -0.63
CA SER A 162 -12.84 -13.35 -0.86
C SER A 162 -11.98 -13.53 -2.11
N THR A 163 -11.28 -12.46 -2.48
CA THR A 163 -10.16 -12.58 -3.39
C THR A 163 -9.05 -13.42 -2.75
N PRO A 164 -8.26 -14.18 -3.55
CA PRO A 164 -7.09 -14.87 -3.06
C PRO A 164 -6.07 -13.92 -2.44
N LEU A 165 -5.38 -14.42 -1.42
CA LEU A 165 -4.19 -13.81 -0.89
C LEU A 165 -3.05 -13.94 -1.90
N THR A 166 -2.22 -12.90 -1.99
CA THR A 166 -0.98 -12.96 -2.77
C THR A 166 0.10 -13.70 -1.98
N GLY A 167 1.17 -14.11 -2.66
CA GLY A 167 2.36 -14.64 -1.96
C GLY A 167 2.98 -13.64 -0.99
N GLY A 168 2.84 -12.33 -1.26
CA GLY A 168 3.26 -11.28 -0.33
C GLY A 168 2.41 -11.24 0.94
N ASP A 169 1.10 -11.41 0.81
CA ASP A 169 0.17 -11.47 1.96
C ASP A 169 0.46 -12.69 2.83
N CYS A 170 0.68 -13.86 2.21
CA CYS A 170 1.02 -15.10 2.91
C CYS A 170 2.37 -14.98 3.65
N TYR A 171 3.36 -14.32 3.03
CA TYR A 171 4.65 -14.05 3.66
C TYR A 171 4.51 -13.11 4.88
N GLU A 172 3.77 -12.01 4.76
CA GLU A 172 3.57 -11.08 5.87
C GLU A 172 2.80 -11.73 7.03
N LEU A 173 1.79 -12.54 6.72
CA LEU A 173 1.04 -13.35 7.69
C LEU A 173 1.95 -14.36 8.39
N GLY A 174 2.71 -15.16 7.64
CA GLY A 174 3.64 -16.13 8.20
C GLY A 174 4.73 -15.48 9.05
N LYS A 175 5.20 -14.28 8.67
CA LYS A 175 6.21 -13.50 9.42
C LYS A 175 5.64 -13.00 10.75
N ALA A 176 4.41 -12.51 10.76
CA ALA A 176 3.72 -12.11 11.99
C ALA A 176 3.59 -13.30 12.96
N LEU A 177 3.14 -14.46 12.46
CA LEU A 177 3.02 -15.69 13.26
C LEU A 177 4.38 -16.18 13.78
N TYR A 178 5.45 -16.07 12.98
CA TYR A 178 6.81 -16.42 13.42
C TYR A 178 7.26 -15.57 14.60
N ASN A 179 7.03 -14.26 14.53
CA ASN A 179 7.41 -13.32 15.60
C ASN A 179 6.65 -13.60 16.90
N GLU A 180 5.39 -14.05 16.79
CA GLU A 180 4.56 -14.53 17.90
C GLU A 180 4.88 -15.97 18.35
N LYS A 181 5.92 -16.59 17.77
CA LYS A 181 6.38 -17.96 18.08
C LYS A 181 5.35 -19.05 17.74
N ILE A 182 4.39 -18.75 16.86
CA ILE A 182 3.41 -19.69 16.31
C ILE A 182 4.04 -20.37 15.08
N TYR A 183 5.09 -21.16 15.33
CA TYR A 183 5.98 -21.65 14.27
C TYR A 183 5.32 -22.62 13.29
N LYS A 184 4.36 -23.43 13.75
CA LYS A 184 3.69 -24.42 12.91
C LYS A 184 2.88 -23.71 11.82
N ASP A 185 1.95 -22.86 12.21
CA ASP A 185 1.09 -22.12 11.29
C ASP A 185 1.92 -21.17 10.43
N SER A 186 2.95 -20.53 11.02
CA SER A 186 3.90 -19.71 10.26
C SER A 186 4.53 -20.48 9.09
N LEU A 187 4.97 -21.73 9.33
CA LEU A 187 5.54 -22.57 8.28
C LEU A 187 4.51 -22.88 7.20
N GLU A 188 3.28 -23.23 7.58
CA GLU A 188 2.21 -23.56 6.62
C GLU A 188 1.94 -22.36 5.68
N TRP A 189 1.79 -21.16 6.24
CA TRP A 189 1.59 -19.92 5.46
C TRP A 189 2.81 -19.54 4.59
N MET A 190 4.03 -19.84 5.04
CA MET A 190 5.25 -19.59 4.27
C MET A 190 5.45 -20.57 3.10
N THR A 191 4.74 -21.70 3.10
CA THR A 191 4.85 -22.74 2.07
C THR A 191 3.76 -22.72 1.00
N VAL A 192 2.77 -21.82 1.14
CA VAL A 192 1.70 -21.64 0.13
C VAL A 192 2.31 -21.17 -1.19
N THR A 193 1.97 -21.85 -2.29
CA THR A 193 2.45 -21.57 -3.66
C THR A 193 1.39 -21.02 -4.57
#